data_AF-A0A452YWT8-F1
#
_entry.id   AF-A0A452YWT8-F1
#
_cell.length_a   1.000
_cell.length_b   1.000
_cell.length_c   1.000
_cell.angle_alpha   90.00
_cell.angle_beta   90.00
_cell.angle_gamma   90.00
#
_symmetry.space_group_name_H-M   'P 1'
#
loop_
_entity.id
_entity.type
_entity.pdbx_description
1 polymer ?
#
loop_
_entity_poly.entity_id
_entity_poly.type
_entity_poly.pdbx_seq_one_letter_code
_entity_poly.pdbx_strand_id
1 'polypeptide(L)' 'GEEGYREMGRKGGLSTMEESGGERAAREGIEIDESKFKTKS' A
#
# COMPACT_ATOMS: atom_id res chain seq x y z
N GLY A 1 -2.60 -13.63 -1.35
CA GLY A 1 -2.80 -13.76 -2.81
C GLY A 1 -1.95 -12.73 -3.52
N GLU A 2 -1.79 -12.84 -4.84
CA GLU A 2 -0.99 -11.90 -5.65
C GLU A 2 -1.43 -10.44 -5.48
N GLU A 3 -2.75 -10.20 -5.41
CA GLU A 3 -3.30 -8.85 -5.21
C GLU A 3 -2.82 -8.19 -3.92
N GLY A 4 -2.78 -8.91 -2.80
CA GLY A 4 -2.27 -8.40 -1.53
C GLY A 4 -0.79 -8.06 -1.57
N TYR A 5 0.00 -8.87 -2.29
CA TYR A 5 1.42 -8.60 -2.50
C TYR A 5 1.65 -7.36 -3.38
N ARG A 6 0.82 -7.18 -4.42
CA ARG A 6 0.87 -6.01 -5.30
C ARG A 6 0.51 -4.72 -4.55
N GLU A 7 -0.55 -4.74 -3.74
CA GLU A 7 -0.97 -3.63 -2.89
C GLU A 7 0.13 -3.29 -1.84
N MET A 8 0.71 -4.29 -1.17
CA MET A 8 1.82 -4.05 -0.22
C MET A 8 3.07 -3.49 -0.90
N GLY A 9 3.40 -3.96 -2.10
CA GLY A 9 4.52 -3.43 -2.88
C GLY A 9 4.28 -1.98 -3.32
N ARG A 10 3.05 -1.64 -3.71
CA ARG A 10 2.66 -0.27 -4.06
C ARG A 10 2.76 0.66 -2.83
N LYS A 11 2.23 0.25 -1.67
CA LYS A 11 2.38 0.99 -0.41
C LYS A 11 3.85 1.15 -0.04
N GLY A 12 4.64 0.08 -0.08
CA GLY A 12 6.06 0.10 0.26
C GLY A 12 6.91 0.99 -0.66
N GLY A 13 6.62 1.00 -1.96
CA GLY A 13 7.33 1.83 -2.95
C GLY A 13 7.02 3.32 -2.86
N LEU A 14 5.91 3.70 -2.23
CA LEU A 14 5.52 5.09 -2.01
C LEU A 14 6.09 5.67 -0.71
N SER A 15 6.50 4.83 0.24
CA SER A 15 7.12 5.27 1.50
C SER A 15 8.38 6.07 1.25
N THR A 16 8.55 7.17 1.98
CA THR A 16 9.78 7.97 2.01
C THR A 16 10.39 7.94 3.41
N MET A 17 11.51 8.64 3.62
CA MET A 17 12.10 8.78 4.95
C MET A 17 11.25 9.62 5.92
N GLU A 18 10.34 10.44 5.39
CA GLU A 18 9.56 11.42 6.17
C GLU A 18 8.10 10.99 6.38
N GLU A 19 7.52 10.24 5.45
CA GLU A 19 6.11 9.82 5.52
C GLU A 19 5.89 8.36 5.08
N SER A 20 4.88 7.73 5.67
CA SER A 20 4.46 6.39 5.30
C SER A 20 3.89 6.37 3.87
N GLY A 21 4.15 5.32 3.12
CA GLY A 21 3.62 5.19 1.77
C GLY A 21 2.09 5.15 1.71
N GLY A 22 1.41 4.80 2.80
CA GLY A 22 -0.05 4.95 2.90
C GLY A 22 -0.50 6.41 3.00
N GLU A 23 0.22 7.24 3.74
CA GLU A 23 -0.07 8.67 3.87
C GLU A 23 0.22 9.43 2.57
N ARG A 24 1.35 9.10 1.93
CA ARG A 24 1.69 9.65 0.62
C ARG A 24 0.68 9.23 -0.44
N ALA A 25 0.25 7.97 -0.42
CA ALA A 25 -0.77 7.48 -1.32
C ALA A 25 -2.09 8.26 -1.17
N ALA A 26 -2.56 8.48 0.07
CA ALA A 26 -3.74 9.30 0.32
C ALA A 26 -3.58 10.74 -0.17
N ARG A 27 -2.38 11.34 -0.04
CA ARG A 27 -2.08 12.69 -0.54
C ARG A 27 -2.08 12.78 -2.06
N GLU A 28 -1.54 11.77 -2.75
CA GLU A 28 -1.49 11.72 -4.22
C GLU A 28 -2.79 11.19 -4.84
N GLY A 29 -3.78 10.80 -4.02
CA GLY A 29 -5.03 10.20 -4.51
C GLY A 29 -4.86 8.76 -5.01
N ILE A 30 -3.81 8.07 -4.56
CA ILE A 30 -3.58 6.66 -4.82
C ILE A 30 -4.38 5.87 -3.77
N GLU A 31 -5.48 5.26 -4.20
CA GLU A 31 -6.23 4.34 -3.35
C GLU A 31 -5.41 3.05 -3.16
N ILE A 32 -5.10 2.73 -1.91
CA ILE A 32 -4.44 1.49 -1.50
C ILE A 32 -5.46 0.69 -0.70
N ASP A 33 -5.84 -0.48 -1.23
CA ASP A 33 -6.78 -1.36 -0.58
C ASP A 33 -6.06 -2.24 0.44
N GLU A 34 -5.91 -1.70 1.65
CA GLU A 34 -5.28 -2.42 2.77
C GLU A 34 -6.03 -3.69 3.18
N SER A 35 -7.30 -3.84 2.79
CA SER A 35 -8.06 -5.07 3.04
C SER A 35 -7.49 -6.26 2.25
N LYS A 36 -6.80 -5.99 1.12
CA LYS A 36 -6.15 -7.00 0.27
C LYS A 36 -4.86 -7.54 0.85
N PHE A 37 -4.25 -6.84 1.81
CA PHE A 37 -3.03 -7.30 2.49
C PHE A 37 -3.24 -8.64 3.20
N LYS A 38 -4.50 -9.00 3.50
CA LYS A 38 -4.84 -10.30 4.08
C LYS A 38 -4.57 -11.41 3.07
N THR A 39 -3.52 -12.19 3.33
CA THR A 39 -3.44 -13.54 2.78
C THR A 39 -4.59 -14.33 3.40
N LYS A 40 -5.58 -14.76 2.61
CA LYS A 40 -6.51 -15.81 3.04
C LYS A 40 -5.67 -16.96 3.60
N SER A 41 -5.76 -17.19 4.91
CA SER A 41 -5.14 -18.31 5.62
C SER A 41 -5.72 -19.62 5.14
#